data_AF-A0AAJ2A0Q4-F1
#
_entry.id   AF-A0AAJ2A0Q4-F1
#
_cell.length_a   1.000
_cell.length_b   1.000
_cell.length_c   1.000
_cell.angle_alpha   90.00
_cell.angle_beta   90.00
_cell.angle_gamma   90.00
#
_symmetry.space_group_name_H-M   'P 1'
#
loop_
_entity.id
_entity.type
_entity.pdbx_description
1 polymer ?
#
loop_
_entity_poly.entity_id
_entity_poly.type
_entity_poly.pdbx_seq_one_letter_code
_entity_poly.pdbx_strand_id
1 'polypeptide(L)'
;MTEATDLAHLVDALRQHRLLDADEEPRFTRLTGGVSSDIWRVDARRATFCIKRALGKLKVAADWHAPVSRNAAEAAWLRCVATWLPHAVPALLFEDAPLGCFAMAYLPAEHNPVWKAKLLKGEIDDIFAAQVGFLLAQIHERSAGSAALAVQFANHDTFESIRIEPYLRATAARHPDLANTLGDLADSVSAARIALVHGDVSPKNILCGADGPVFLDAECATFGDPAFDLAFCLNHLVLKSFLNPHWRERYAGSFDALSGRYLAAVDWEPAERMDLRCARLLPALLLARVDGKSPVEYLQDPAAIQAVRELARGLLIEPVDSLAQWRKRWNEAASIDKPAGV
;
A
#
# COMPACT_ATOMS: atom_id res chain seq x y z
N MET A 1 -31.37 1.61 2.72
CA MET A 1 -31.21 2.10 4.11
C MET A 1 -30.77 3.56 4.03
N THR A 2 -31.38 4.47 4.78
CA THR A 2 -30.98 5.89 4.79
C THR A 2 -29.72 6.08 5.64
N GLU A 3 -28.87 7.07 5.33
CA GLU A 3 -27.65 7.37 6.10
C GLU A 3 -27.95 7.61 7.60
N ALA A 4 -29.12 8.18 7.90
CA ALA A 4 -29.58 8.37 9.28
C ALA A 4 -29.85 7.05 10.03
N THR A 5 -30.46 6.06 9.37
CA THR A 5 -30.71 4.73 9.99
C THR A 5 -29.40 3.99 10.22
N ASP A 6 -28.46 4.18 9.29
CA ASP A 6 -27.15 3.55 9.32
C ASP A 6 -26.26 4.10 10.44
N LEU A 7 -26.24 5.42 10.62
CA LEU A 7 -25.56 6.08 11.74
C LEU A 7 -26.18 5.70 13.09
N ALA A 8 -27.51 5.50 13.16
CA ALA A 8 -28.15 5.05 14.39
C ALA A 8 -27.65 3.67 14.84
N HIS A 9 -27.57 2.69 13.92
CA HIS A 9 -27.01 1.38 14.22
C HIS A 9 -25.55 1.45 14.66
N LEU A 10 -24.75 2.32 14.04
CA LEU A 10 -23.36 2.56 14.46
C LEU A 10 -23.30 3.12 15.88
N VAL A 11 -24.13 4.11 16.22
CA VAL A 11 -24.18 4.67 17.58
C VAL A 11 -24.53 3.61 18.62
N ASP A 12 -25.50 2.74 18.34
CA ASP A 12 -25.87 1.66 19.25
C ASP A 12 -24.72 0.67 19.47
N ALA A 13 -24.01 0.28 18.40
CA ALA A 13 -22.83 -0.57 18.51
C ALA A 13 -21.72 0.10 19.34
N LEU A 14 -21.44 1.38 19.10
CA LEU A 14 -20.43 2.12 19.87
C LEU A 14 -20.76 2.19 21.37
N ARG A 15 -22.05 2.33 21.74
CA ARG A 15 -22.50 2.27 23.15
C ARG A 15 -22.32 0.88 23.74
N GLN A 16 -22.69 -0.18 23.02
CA GLN A 16 -22.51 -1.57 23.46
C GLN A 16 -21.04 -1.89 23.74
N HIS A 17 -20.14 -1.33 22.92
CA HIS A 17 -18.69 -1.50 23.06
C HIS A 17 -18.01 -0.45 23.96
N ARG A 18 -18.80 0.39 24.66
CA ARG A 18 -18.34 1.41 25.61
C ARG A 18 -17.38 2.45 25.01
N LEU A 19 -17.50 2.71 23.71
CA LEU A 19 -16.84 3.82 23.03
C LEU A 19 -17.61 5.14 23.15
N LEU A 20 -18.89 5.06 23.52
CA LEU A 20 -19.76 6.20 23.85
C LEU A 20 -20.43 5.96 25.20
N ASP A 21 -20.68 7.04 25.95
CA ASP A 21 -21.59 6.97 27.11
C ASP A 21 -23.06 6.78 26.61
N ALA A 22 -23.96 6.29 27.47
CA ALA A 22 -25.33 5.94 27.08
C ALA A 22 -26.16 7.13 26.56
N ASP A 23 -25.92 8.32 27.11
CA ASP A 23 -26.58 9.59 26.78
C ASP A 23 -25.81 10.42 25.74
N GLU A 24 -24.70 9.89 25.23
CA GLU A 24 -23.80 10.65 24.37
C GLU A 24 -24.30 10.73 22.92
N GLU A 25 -24.25 11.95 22.37
CA GLU A 25 -24.42 12.22 20.94
C GLU A 25 -23.06 12.63 20.34
N PRO A 26 -22.34 11.70 19.68
CA PRO A 26 -21.05 12.02 19.08
C PRO A 26 -21.23 12.80 17.78
N ARG A 27 -20.19 13.55 17.39
CA ARG A 27 -20.13 14.19 16.08
C ARG A 27 -19.44 13.29 15.07
N PHE A 28 -20.15 12.92 14.01
CA PHE A 28 -19.58 12.22 12.86
C PHE A 28 -19.14 13.21 11.79
N THR A 29 -17.89 13.09 11.33
CA THR A 29 -17.34 13.83 10.19
C THR A 29 -16.78 12.84 9.18
N ARG A 30 -17.29 12.85 7.94
CA ARG A 30 -16.81 11.96 6.89
C ARG A 30 -15.39 12.37 6.48
N LEU A 31 -14.46 11.42 6.49
CA LEU A 31 -13.12 11.63 5.95
C LEU A 31 -13.12 11.34 4.45
N THR A 32 -12.39 12.17 3.70
CA THR A 32 -12.28 12.08 2.23
C THR A 32 -10.95 11.43 1.83
N GLY A 33 -10.84 11.02 0.56
CA GLY A 33 -9.60 10.50 -0.02
C GLY A 33 -9.56 8.98 -0.28
N GLY A 34 -10.47 8.21 0.34
CA GLY A 34 -10.66 6.78 0.05
C GLY A 34 -11.80 6.52 -0.93
N VAL A 35 -11.61 5.58 -1.87
CA VAL A 35 -12.66 5.16 -2.81
C VAL A 35 -13.29 3.81 -2.46
N SER A 36 -12.62 3.00 -1.63
CA SER A 36 -13.04 1.63 -1.29
C SER A 36 -13.84 1.53 0.00
N SER A 37 -13.80 2.54 0.87
CA SER A 37 -14.45 2.51 2.17
C SER A 37 -15.14 3.83 2.50
N ASP A 38 -16.15 3.73 3.35
CA ASP A 38 -16.60 4.85 4.14
C ASP A 38 -15.76 4.95 5.40
N ILE A 39 -15.26 6.16 5.66
CA ILE A 39 -14.46 6.46 6.84
C ILE A 39 -15.08 7.67 7.52
N TRP A 40 -15.40 7.53 8.80
CA TRP A 40 -15.88 8.62 9.64
C TRP A 40 -14.88 8.87 10.77
N ARG A 41 -14.54 10.13 10.99
CA ARG A 41 -14.04 10.59 12.28
C ARG A 41 -15.22 10.76 13.22
N VAL A 42 -15.11 10.20 14.41
CA VAL A 42 -16.10 10.31 15.47
C VAL A 42 -15.45 11.09 16.60
N ASP A 43 -15.98 12.27 16.87
CA ASP A 43 -15.61 13.07 18.04
C ASP A 43 -16.57 12.72 19.17
N ALA A 44 -16.08 11.90 20.11
CA ALA A 44 -16.74 11.54 21.34
C ALA A 44 -16.16 12.33 22.53
N ARG A 45 -16.88 12.36 23.65
CA ARG A 45 -16.54 13.08 24.88
C ARG A 45 -15.19 12.65 25.44
N ARG A 46 -14.86 11.36 25.34
CA ARG A 46 -13.63 10.78 25.92
C ARG A 46 -12.47 10.67 24.92
N ALA A 47 -12.77 10.58 23.63
CA ALA A 47 -11.78 10.31 22.60
C ALA A 47 -12.28 10.70 21.20
N THR A 48 -11.35 10.92 20.29
CA THR A 48 -11.62 10.96 18.85
C THR A 48 -11.10 9.67 18.22
N PHE A 49 -11.91 9.02 17.39
CA PHE A 49 -11.54 7.79 16.69
C PHE A 49 -12.09 7.75 15.27
N CYS A 50 -11.61 6.80 14.46
CA CYS A 50 -12.12 6.54 13.13
C CYS A 50 -12.97 5.28 13.09
N ILE A 51 -14.08 5.30 12.36
CA ILE A 51 -14.80 4.10 11.94
C ILE A 51 -14.55 3.90 10.46
N LYS A 52 -14.19 2.68 10.08
CA LYS A 52 -14.02 2.27 8.69
C LYS A 52 -14.98 1.15 8.35
N ARG A 53 -15.61 1.27 7.19
CA ARG A 53 -16.50 0.26 6.62
C ARG A 53 -16.29 0.14 5.12
N ALA A 54 -16.01 -1.08 4.64
CA ALA A 54 -15.83 -1.34 3.23
C ALA A 54 -17.13 -1.19 2.42
N LEU A 55 -17.02 -0.66 1.20
CA LEU A 55 -18.12 -0.51 0.26
C LEU A 55 -18.19 -1.71 -0.71
N GLY A 56 -19.37 -2.23 -1.02
CA GLY A 56 -19.52 -3.27 -2.04
C GLY A 56 -19.17 -2.82 -3.47
N LYS A 57 -19.24 -1.50 -3.72
CA LYS A 57 -18.85 -0.84 -4.97
C LYS A 57 -17.94 0.35 -4.66
N LEU A 58 -16.80 0.45 -5.35
CA LEU A 58 -15.84 1.52 -5.18
C LEU A 58 -16.36 2.84 -5.79
N LYS A 59 -16.02 3.98 -5.17
CA LYS A 59 -16.36 5.33 -5.63
C LYS A 59 -15.42 5.79 -6.75
N VAL A 60 -15.36 5.04 -7.84
CA VAL A 60 -14.56 5.35 -9.05
C VAL A 60 -15.46 5.37 -10.28
N ALA A 61 -14.96 5.97 -11.38
CA ALA A 61 -15.72 6.07 -12.63
C ALA A 61 -15.94 4.69 -13.31
N ALA A 62 -14.98 3.78 -13.16
CA ALA A 62 -15.10 2.41 -13.64
C ALA A 62 -16.07 1.60 -12.75
N ASP A 63 -16.78 0.65 -13.33
CA ASP A 63 -17.61 -0.26 -12.55
C ASP A 63 -16.73 -1.29 -11.82
N TRP A 64 -16.38 -0.97 -10.57
CA TRP A 64 -15.45 -1.77 -9.77
C TRP A 64 -16.10 -2.22 -8.46
N HIS A 65 -16.33 -3.52 -8.36
CA HIS A 65 -16.84 -4.20 -7.18
C HIS A 65 -15.72 -4.92 -6.43
N ALA A 66 -15.82 -4.95 -5.09
CA ALA A 66 -14.87 -5.66 -4.26
C ALA A 66 -15.57 -6.29 -3.04
N PRO A 67 -15.13 -7.46 -2.55
CA PRO A 67 -15.70 -8.12 -1.37
C PRO A 67 -15.60 -7.24 -0.12
N VAL A 68 -16.69 -7.05 0.62
CA VAL A 68 -16.69 -6.25 1.86
C VAL A 68 -15.93 -6.93 3.02
N SER A 69 -15.69 -8.24 2.91
CA SER A 69 -14.87 -9.03 3.85
C SER A 69 -13.46 -8.47 4.04
N ARG A 70 -12.96 -7.65 3.10
CA ARG A 70 -11.68 -6.94 3.21
C ARG A 70 -11.57 -6.03 4.43
N ASN A 71 -12.69 -5.54 4.96
CA ASN A 71 -12.70 -4.77 6.21
C ASN A 71 -12.28 -5.63 7.42
N ALA A 72 -12.72 -6.89 7.47
CA ALA A 72 -12.31 -7.85 8.50
C ALA A 72 -10.86 -8.29 8.31
N ALA A 73 -10.39 -8.43 7.06
CA ALA A 73 -8.99 -8.72 6.77
C ALA A 73 -8.06 -7.61 7.30
N GLU A 74 -8.43 -6.34 7.10
CA GLU A 74 -7.68 -5.20 7.65
C GLU A 74 -7.69 -5.18 9.19
N ALA A 75 -8.85 -5.36 9.82
CA ALA A 75 -8.94 -5.43 11.28
C ALA A 75 -8.08 -6.59 11.85
N ALA A 76 -8.10 -7.75 11.19
CA ALA A 76 -7.26 -8.89 11.54
C ALA A 76 -5.76 -8.58 11.38
N TRP A 77 -5.38 -7.88 10.31
CA TRP A 77 -3.99 -7.47 10.07
C TRP A 77 -3.51 -6.48 11.14
N LEU A 78 -4.30 -5.44 11.42
CA LEU A 78 -4.02 -4.45 12.47
C LEU A 78 -3.82 -5.13 13.84
N ARG A 79 -4.75 -6.03 14.20
CA ARG A 79 -4.66 -6.80 15.44
C ARG A 79 -3.39 -7.64 15.50
N CYS A 80 -3.06 -8.35 14.41
CA CYS A 80 -1.90 -9.21 14.35
C CYS A 80 -0.60 -8.41 14.51
N VAL A 81 -0.43 -7.36 13.71
CA VAL A 81 0.79 -6.54 13.72
C VAL A 81 0.94 -5.77 15.03
N ALA A 82 -0.16 -5.34 15.66
CA ALA A 82 -0.10 -4.68 16.97
C ALA A 82 0.52 -5.57 18.08
N THR A 83 0.48 -6.89 17.94
CA THR A 83 1.16 -7.79 18.89
C THR A 83 2.69 -7.76 18.79
N TRP A 84 3.22 -7.25 17.67
CA TRP A 84 4.65 -7.20 17.38
C TRP A 84 5.20 -5.78 17.41
N LEU A 85 4.46 -4.86 16.78
CA LEU A 85 4.84 -3.50 16.48
C LEU A 85 3.67 -2.55 16.75
N PRO A 86 3.24 -2.39 18.02
CA PRO A 86 2.06 -1.60 18.38
C PRO A 86 2.14 -0.12 17.97
N HIS A 87 3.34 0.43 17.80
CA HIS A 87 3.56 1.81 17.34
C HIS A 87 3.42 1.96 15.81
N ALA A 88 3.51 0.86 15.05
CA ALA A 88 3.52 0.89 13.59
C ALA A 88 2.11 0.80 12.97
N VAL A 89 1.06 0.72 13.79
CA VAL A 89 -0.34 0.60 13.35
C VAL A 89 -1.25 1.41 14.28
N PRO A 90 -2.40 1.91 13.80
CA PRO A 90 -3.39 2.51 14.67
C PRO A 90 -3.97 1.46 15.61
N ALA A 91 -4.20 1.84 16.87
CA ALA A 91 -4.83 0.94 17.84
C ALA A 91 -6.25 0.57 17.37
N LEU A 92 -6.51 -0.72 17.21
CA LEU A 92 -7.85 -1.24 16.95
C LEU A 92 -8.68 -1.14 18.23
N LEU A 93 -9.76 -0.37 18.20
CA LEU A 93 -10.62 -0.11 19.36
C LEU A 93 -11.81 -1.06 19.41
N PHE A 94 -12.33 -1.44 18.24
CA PHE A 94 -13.55 -2.24 18.12
C PHE A 94 -13.66 -2.85 16.72
N GLU A 95 -14.33 -3.99 16.62
CA GLU A 95 -14.76 -4.62 15.36
C GLU A 95 -16.20 -5.15 15.50
N ASP A 96 -17.05 -4.84 14.52
CA ASP A 96 -18.42 -5.34 14.41
C ASP A 96 -18.56 -6.15 13.11
N ALA A 97 -18.58 -7.47 13.21
CA ALA A 97 -18.80 -8.31 12.04
C ALA A 97 -20.21 -8.13 11.43
N PRO A 98 -21.32 -8.10 12.21
CA PRO A 98 -22.65 -7.80 11.68
C PRO A 98 -22.78 -6.49 10.90
N LEU A 99 -22.17 -5.40 11.38
CA LEU A 99 -22.16 -4.10 10.69
C LEU A 99 -21.05 -3.98 9.64
N GLY A 100 -20.14 -4.95 9.60
CA GLY A 100 -19.01 -4.99 8.66
C GLY A 100 -18.05 -3.82 8.83
N CYS A 101 -17.91 -3.29 10.05
CA CYS A 101 -17.10 -2.12 10.35
C CYS A 101 -16.10 -2.37 11.47
N PHE A 102 -15.06 -1.54 11.57
CA PHE A 102 -14.20 -1.51 12.74
C PHE A 102 -13.90 -0.07 13.14
N ALA A 103 -13.54 0.15 14.40
CA ALA A 103 -13.05 1.43 14.90
C ALA A 103 -11.56 1.35 15.26
N MET A 104 -10.82 2.40 14.94
CA MET A 104 -9.40 2.54 15.23
C MET A 104 -9.07 3.93 15.74
N ALA A 105 -7.92 4.08 16.41
CA ALA A 105 -7.43 5.37 16.87
C ALA A 105 -7.37 6.40 15.72
N TYR A 106 -7.86 7.61 15.97
CA TYR A 106 -7.65 8.72 15.04
C TYR A 106 -6.27 9.32 15.27
N LEU A 107 -5.48 9.42 14.20
CA LEU A 107 -4.14 10.00 14.22
C LEU A 107 -4.20 11.37 13.53
N PRO A 108 -4.13 12.49 14.27
CA PRO A 108 -4.26 13.83 13.69
C PRO A 108 -3.15 14.12 12.68
N ALA A 109 -3.52 14.67 11.52
CA ALA A 109 -2.61 14.89 10.39
C ALA A 109 -1.54 15.95 10.68
N GLU A 110 -1.78 16.84 11.65
CA GLU A 110 -0.82 17.85 12.11
C GLU A 110 0.43 17.18 12.72
N HIS A 111 0.24 16.05 13.40
CA HIS A 111 1.30 15.28 14.05
C HIS A 111 1.67 14.02 13.29
N ASN A 112 0.80 13.54 12.40
CA ASN A 112 0.95 12.31 11.63
C ASN A 112 0.68 12.58 10.14
N PRO A 113 1.48 13.45 9.48
CA PRO A 113 1.23 13.79 8.09
C PRO A 113 1.37 12.54 7.19
N VAL A 114 0.52 12.45 6.17
CA VAL A 114 0.58 11.38 5.18
C VAL A 114 1.89 11.48 4.38
N TRP A 115 2.66 10.38 4.32
CA TRP A 115 3.99 10.38 3.71
C TRP A 115 3.96 10.81 2.24
N LYS A 116 2.94 10.38 1.48
CA LYS A 116 2.70 10.85 0.10
C LYS A 116 2.66 12.36 0.00
N ALA A 117 1.98 13.05 0.92
CA ALA A 117 1.85 14.51 0.88
C ALA A 117 3.20 15.18 1.12
N LYS A 118 4.02 14.65 2.03
CA LYS A 118 5.42 15.13 2.25
C LYS A 118 6.27 14.93 1.01
N LEU A 119 6.26 13.73 0.44
CA LEU A 119 7.02 13.42 -0.78
C LEU A 119 6.66 14.35 -1.94
N LEU A 120 5.37 14.58 -2.18
CA LEU A 120 4.90 15.49 -3.25
C LEU A 120 5.32 16.96 -3.04
N LYS A 121 5.56 17.38 -1.79
CA LYS A 121 6.08 18.72 -1.44
C LYS A 121 7.62 18.79 -1.42
N GLY A 122 8.31 17.70 -1.69
CA GLY A 122 9.77 17.64 -1.64
C GLY A 122 10.35 17.47 -0.25
N GLU A 123 9.52 17.15 0.75
CA GLU A 123 9.96 16.74 2.08
C GLU A 123 10.34 15.26 2.03
N ILE A 124 11.45 14.96 1.33
CA ILE A 124 11.94 13.61 1.06
C ILE A 124 13.08 13.30 2.04
N ASP A 125 12.81 12.35 2.93
CA ASP A 125 13.68 11.94 4.03
C ASP A 125 14.05 10.45 3.83
N ASP A 126 15.34 10.18 3.61
CA ASP A 126 15.89 8.84 3.40
C ASP A 126 15.98 8.03 4.70
N ILE A 127 16.16 8.69 5.86
CA ILE A 127 16.10 8.04 7.17
C ILE A 127 14.69 7.51 7.42
N PHE A 128 13.65 8.31 7.15
CA PHE A 128 12.27 7.83 7.25
C PHE A 128 11.99 6.68 6.28
N ALA A 129 12.51 6.75 5.05
CA ALA A 129 12.37 5.66 4.08
C ALA A 129 13.05 4.37 4.56
N ALA A 130 14.23 4.45 5.19
CA ALA A 130 14.89 3.30 5.81
C ALA A 130 14.06 2.72 6.96
N GLN A 131 13.40 3.55 7.78
CA GLN A 131 12.50 3.09 8.84
C GLN A 131 11.30 2.32 8.27
N VAL A 132 10.73 2.79 7.15
CA VAL A 132 9.67 2.05 6.43
C VAL A 132 10.16 0.68 6.01
N GLY A 133 11.33 0.61 5.38
CA GLY A 133 11.94 -0.66 4.97
C GLY A 133 12.19 -1.61 6.14
N PHE A 134 12.69 -1.08 7.25
CA PHE A 134 12.96 -1.87 8.46
C PHE A 134 11.70 -2.44 9.12
N LEU A 135 10.67 -1.61 9.35
CA LEU A 135 9.44 -2.06 9.99
C LEU A 135 8.68 -3.04 9.10
N LEU A 136 8.65 -2.80 7.79
CA LEU A 136 8.02 -3.71 6.85
C LEU A 136 8.73 -5.08 6.83
N ALA A 137 10.06 -5.11 6.86
CA ALA A 137 10.81 -6.35 6.96
C ALA A 137 10.50 -7.12 8.26
N GLN A 138 10.37 -6.43 9.41
CA GLN A 138 9.99 -7.07 10.68
C GLN A 138 8.58 -7.70 10.63
N ILE A 139 7.62 -7.10 9.93
CA ILE A 139 6.27 -7.70 9.76
C ILE A 139 6.38 -9.01 8.99
N HIS A 140 7.18 -9.01 7.91
CA HIS A 140 7.38 -10.20 7.10
C HIS A 140 8.17 -11.28 7.84
N GLU A 141 9.25 -10.92 8.53
CA GLU A 141 10.07 -11.82 9.36
C GLU A 141 9.23 -12.56 10.40
N ARG A 142 8.45 -11.83 11.20
CA ARG A 142 7.64 -12.41 12.28
C ARG A 142 6.49 -13.28 11.81
N SER A 143 6.09 -13.16 10.55
CA SER A 143 4.99 -13.92 9.97
C SER A 143 5.46 -15.04 9.05
N ALA A 144 6.72 -15.02 8.61
CA ALA A 144 7.23 -15.94 7.61
C ALA A 144 7.08 -17.41 8.04
N GLY A 145 6.58 -18.24 7.14
CA GLY A 145 6.39 -19.68 7.38
C GLY A 145 5.31 -20.06 8.40
N SER A 146 4.56 -19.10 8.95
CA SER A 146 3.50 -19.38 9.92
C SER A 146 2.28 -20.04 9.28
N ALA A 147 2.08 -21.33 9.54
CA ALA A 147 0.90 -22.06 9.07
C ALA A 147 -0.42 -21.48 9.63
N ALA A 148 -0.40 -20.99 10.87
CA ALA A 148 -1.58 -20.37 11.49
C ALA A 148 -1.97 -19.07 10.76
N LEU A 149 -1.00 -18.22 10.44
CA LEU A 149 -1.25 -17.00 9.69
C LEU A 149 -1.61 -17.28 8.24
N ALA A 150 -1.07 -18.34 7.64
CA ALA A 150 -1.45 -18.79 6.30
C ALA A 150 -2.94 -19.16 6.21
N VAL A 151 -3.49 -19.81 7.25
CA VAL A 151 -4.92 -20.11 7.34
C VAL A 151 -5.73 -18.85 7.63
N GLN A 152 -5.28 -18.02 8.59
CA GLN A 152 -6.00 -16.81 8.99
C GLN A 152 -6.09 -15.77 7.87
N PHE A 153 -5.05 -15.64 7.06
CA PHE A 153 -4.95 -14.67 5.96
C PHE A 153 -5.02 -15.35 4.60
N ALA A 154 -5.87 -16.38 4.46
CA ALA A 154 -6.13 -17.07 3.20
C ALA A 154 -6.97 -16.23 2.20
N ASN A 155 -6.71 -14.92 2.12
CA ASN A 155 -7.48 -13.93 1.36
C ASN A 155 -7.06 -13.81 -0.10
N HIS A 156 -6.54 -14.90 -0.69
CA HIS A 156 -5.92 -14.91 -2.02
C HIS A 156 -6.85 -14.39 -3.11
N ASP A 157 -8.14 -14.76 -3.08
CA ASP A 157 -9.12 -14.28 -4.08
C ASP A 157 -9.31 -12.76 -3.99
N THR A 158 -9.30 -12.22 -2.77
CA THR A 158 -9.38 -10.76 -2.57
C THR A 158 -8.12 -10.11 -3.13
N PHE A 159 -6.94 -10.59 -2.75
CA PHE A 159 -5.66 -10.09 -3.26
C PHE A 159 -5.55 -10.19 -4.79
N GLU A 160 -6.00 -11.30 -5.39
CA GLU A 160 -6.07 -11.45 -6.85
C GLU A 160 -6.98 -10.36 -7.44
N SER A 161 -8.20 -10.22 -6.94
CA SER A 161 -9.20 -9.30 -7.51
C SER A 161 -8.86 -7.81 -7.39
N ILE A 162 -8.16 -7.39 -6.34
CA ILE A 162 -7.89 -5.97 -6.09
C ILE A 162 -6.42 -5.58 -6.25
N ARG A 163 -5.49 -6.54 -6.40
CA ARG A 163 -4.07 -6.27 -6.65
C ARG A 163 -3.54 -6.96 -7.90
N ILE A 164 -3.57 -8.28 -8.00
CA ILE A 164 -2.94 -8.99 -9.14
C ILE A 164 -3.66 -8.70 -10.47
N GLU A 165 -4.98 -8.80 -10.50
CA GLU A 165 -5.78 -8.53 -11.69
C GLU A 165 -5.60 -7.09 -12.20
N PRO A 166 -5.88 -6.05 -11.40
CA PRO A 166 -5.85 -4.68 -11.91
C PRO A 166 -4.44 -4.19 -12.29
N TYR A 167 -3.39 -4.77 -11.70
CA TYR A 167 -2.01 -4.34 -11.93
C TYR A 167 -1.28 -5.19 -12.95
N LEU A 168 -1.43 -6.51 -12.93
CA LEU A 168 -0.63 -7.40 -13.78
C LEU A 168 -1.46 -7.96 -14.92
N ARG A 169 -2.62 -8.58 -14.65
CA ARG A 169 -3.46 -9.20 -15.69
C ARG A 169 -4.05 -8.18 -16.66
N ALA A 170 -4.60 -7.09 -16.13
CA ALA A 170 -5.17 -6.03 -16.96
C ALA A 170 -4.11 -5.30 -17.80
N THR A 171 -2.90 -5.15 -17.24
CA THR A 171 -1.76 -4.57 -17.97
C THR A 171 -1.28 -5.53 -19.07
N ALA A 172 -1.24 -6.84 -18.79
CA ALA A 172 -0.93 -7.86 -19.80
C ALA A 172 -1.88 -7.80 -21.00
N ALA A 173 -3.19 -7.63 -20.76
CA ALA A 173 -4.19 -7.49 -21.81
C ALA A 173 -3.98 -6.25 -22.70
N ARG A 174 -3.35 -5.19 -22.17
CA ARG A 174 -3.05 -3.94 -22.90
C ARG A 174 -1.68 -3.94 -23.58
N HIS A 175 -0.78 -4.84 -23.19
CA HIS A 175 0.54 -5.02 -23.78
C HIS A 175 0.73 -6.47 -24.24
N PRO A 176 0.15 -6.87 -25.39
CA PRO A 176 0.21 -8.25 -25.88
C PRO A 176 1.63 -8.80 -26.03
N ASP A 177 2.59 -7.93 -26.34
CA ASP A 177 4.01 -8.26 -26.47
C ASP A 177 4.69 -8.60 -25.13
N LEU A 178 4.10 -8.17 -24.01
CA LEU A 178 4.56 -8.44 -22.64
C LEU A 178 3.63 -9.39 -21.88
N ALA A 179 2.58 -9.91 -22.53
CA ALA A 179 1.52 -10.63 -21.86
C ALA A 179 2.01 -11.87 -21.11
N ASN A 180 2.95 -12.63 -21.70
CA ASN A 180 3.53 -13.81 -21.06
C ASN A 180 4.34 -13.42 -19.82
N THR A 181 5.27 -12.46 -19.94
CA THR A 181 6.07 -11.99 -18.80
C THR A 181 5.22 -11.48 -17.65
N LEU A 182 4.18 -10.68 -17.95
CA LEU A 182 3.26 -10.16 -16.94
C LEU A 182 2.36 -11.25 -16.35
N GLY A 183 1.95 -12.23 -17.17
CA GLY A 183 1.22 -13.41 -16.75
C GLY A 183 2.03 -14.27 -15.77
N ASP A 184 3.27 -14.59 -16.12
CA ASP A 184 4.18 -15.39 -15.29
C ASP A 184 4.47 -14.70 -13.94
N LEU A 185 4.68 -13.38 -13.94
CA LEU A 185 4.85 -12.61 -12.72
C LEU A 185 3.60 -12.66 -11.85
N ALA A 186 2.43 -12.51 -12.46
CA ALA A 186 1.16 -12.57 -11.74
C ALA A 186 0.90 -13.97 -11.15
N ASP A 187 1.18 -15.04 -11.90
CA ASP A 187 1.06 -16.41 -11.42
C ASP A 187 2.03 -16.69 -10.27
N SER A 188 3.29 -16.23 -10.39
CA SER A 188 4.29 -16.38 -9.34
C SER A 188 3.89 -15.70 -8.04
N VAL A 189 3.42 -14.44 -8.10
CA VAL A 189 2.99 -13.71 -6.91
C VAL A 189 1.73 -14.34 -6.32
N SER A 190 0.78 -14.77 -7.16
CA SER A 190 -0.48 -15.39 -6.72
C SER A 190 -0.26 -16.76 -6.06
N ALA A 191 0.76 -17.52 -6.48
CA ALA A 191 1.11 -18.83 -5.95
C ALA A 191 1.93 -18.79 -4.64
N ALA A 192 2.63 -17.70 -4.36
CA ALA A 192 3.55 -17.61 -3.22
C ALA A 192 2.82 -17.66 -1.86
N ARG A 193 3.41 -18.34 -0.88
CA ARG A 193 2.89 -18.46 0.50
C ARG A 193 4.04 -18.30 1.49
N ILE A 194 4.58 -17.09 1.61
CA ILE A 194 5.84 -16.85 2.34
C ILE A 194 5.57 -16.17 3.68
N ALA A 195 4.91 -15.01 3.67
CA ALA A 195 4.72 -14.17 4.85
C ALA A 195 3.38 -13.41 4.81
N LEU A 196 3.03 -12.73 5.90
CA LEU A 196 1.87 -11.84 5.96
C LEU A 196 2.16 -10.54 5.20
N VAL A 197 1.54 -10.40 4.04
CA VAL A 197 1.63 -9.25 3.13
C VAL A 197 0.52 -8.25 3.47
N HIS A 198 0.83 -6.96 3.51
CA HIS A 198 -0.14 -5.87 3.64
C HIS A 198 -0.92 -5.66 2.34
N GLY A 199 -0.23 -5.73 1.20
CA GLY A 199 -0.79 -5.70 -0.14
C GLY A 199 -1.10 -4.31 -0.69
N ASP A 200 -0.83 -3.23 0.04
CA ASP A 200 -0.97 -1.84 -0.43
C ASP A 200 -0.03 -0.90 0.33
N VAL A 201 1.25 -1.27 0.39
CA VAL A 201 2.29 -0.44 1.01
C VAL A 201 2.64 0.71 0.07
N SER A 202 1.73 1.68 -0.03
CA SER A 202 1.93 2.90 -0.80
C SER A 202 2.08 4.09 0.15
N PRO A 203 2.81 5.17 -0.22
CA PRO A 203 2.99 6.32 0.67
C PRO A 203 1.70 7.04 1.09
N LYS A 204 0.56 6.79 0.43
CA LYS A 204 -0.75 7.32 0.86
C LYS A 204 -1.27 6.62 2.13
N ASN A 205 -0.80 5.39 2.37
CA ASN A 205 -1.22 4.49 3.44
C ASN A 205 -0.18 4.44 4.57
N ILE A 206 0.77 5.37 4.58
CA ILE A 206 1.82 5.48 5.60
C ILE A 206 1.75 6.89 6.17
N LEU A 207 1.54 6.98 7.49
CA LEU A 207 1.69 8.24 8.21
C LEU A 207 3.11 8.35 8.77
N CYS A 208 3.64 9.56 8.80
CA CYS A 208 4.86 9.88 9.51
C CYS A 208 4.53 10.17 10.97
N GLY A 209 4.47 9.12 11.80
CA GLY A 209 4.23 9.24 13.23
C GLY A 209 5.46 9.67 14.02
N ALA A 210 5.26 10.04 15.28
CA ALA A 210 6.33 10.49 16.17
C ALA A 210 7.41 9.41 16.42
N ASP A 211 6.98 8.14 16.50
CA ASP A 211 7.87 6.99 16.73
C ASP A 211 8.28 6.28 15.43
N GLY A 212 7.96 6.87 14.28
CA GLY A 212 8.25 6.31 12.95
C GLY A 212 7.01 6.05 12.10
N PRO A 213 7.14 5.22 11.05
CA PRO A 213 6.05 4.92 10.12
C PRO A 213 4.86 4.22 10.77
N VAL A 214 3.65 4.68 10.45
CA VAL A 214 2.39 4.00 10.80
C VAL A 214 1.68 3.53 9.53
N PHE A 215 1.49 2.23 9.39
CA PHE A 215 0.83 1.60 8.24
C PHE A 215 -0.70 1.56 8.43
N LEU A 216 -1.42 1.86 7.36
CA LEU A 216 -2.89 1.93 7.29
C LEU A 216 -3.40 1.13 6.10
N ASP A 217 -4.69 0.81 6.08
CA ASP A 217 -5.38 0.36 4.85
C ASP A 217 -4.85 -0.99 4.32
N ALA A 218 -4.62 -1.94 5.22
CA ALA A 218 -4.26 -3.32 4.91
C ALA A 218 -5.47 -4.16 4.43
N GLU A 219 -6.41 -3.57 3.68
CA GLU A 219 -7.60 -4.27 3.16
C GLU A 219 -7.25 -5.37 2.16
N CYS A 220 -6.01 -5.37 1.67
CA CYS A 220 -5.47 -6.37 0.73
C CYS A 220 -4.66 -7.46 1.43
N ALA A 221 -4.67 -7.49 2.76
CA ALA A 221 -3.81 -8.38 3.51
C ALA A 221 -4.04 -9.86 3.17
N THR A 222 -2.95 -10.55 2.84
CA THR A 222 -2.96 -11.98 2.48
C THR A 222 -1.66 -12.63 2.95
N PHE A 223 -1.64 -13.96 3.08
CA PHE A 223 -0.39 -14.69 3.22
C PHE A 223 0.21 -14.94 1.83
N GLY A 224 1.29 -14.24 1.46
CA GLY A 224 1.72 -14.10 0.07
C GLY A 224 3.23 -13.91 -0.11
N ASP A 225 3.64 -13.36 -1.26
CA ASP A 225 5.03 -12.95 -1.53
C ASP A 225 5.32 -11.56 -0.94
N PRO A 226 6.21 -11.43 0.07
CA PRO A 226 6.56 -10.13 0.63
C PRO A 226 7.25 -9.19 -0.37
N ALA A 227 7.75 -9.72 -1.51
CA ALA A 227 8.34 -8.90 -2.57
C ALA A 227 7.31 -7.92 -3.16
N PHE A 228 6.02 -8.25 -3.10
CA PHE A 228 4.95 -7.36 -3.57
C PHE A 228 4.95 -6.04 -2.81
N ASP A 229 4.94 -6.08 -1.48
CA ASP A 229 4.88 -4.87 -0.66
C ASP A 229 6.10 -3.96 -0.85
N LEU A 230 7.30 -4.56 -0.90
CA LEU A 230 8.53 -3.82 -1.14
C LEU A 230 8.50 -3.16 -2.53
N ALA A 231 8.21 -3.93 -3.57
CA ALA A 231 8.16 -3.43 -4.94
C ALA A 231 7.10 -2.34 -5.11
N PHE A 232 5.95 -2.50 -4.46
CA PHE A 232 4.85 -1.54 -4.51
C PHE A 232 5.21 -0.21 -3.87
N CYS A 233 5.92 -0.23 -2.73
CA CYS A 233 6.38 0.98 -2.08
C CYS A 233 7.46 1.70 -2.89
N LEU A 234 8.47 0.96 -3.36
CA LEU A 234 9.55 1.50 -4.18
C LEU A 234 9.05 2.11 -5.49
N ASN A 235 8.07 1.46 -6.15
CA ASN A 235 7.40 1.97 -7.34
C ASN A 235 6.90 3.42 -7.15
N HIS A 236 6.34 3.74 -5.98
CA HIS A 236 5.84 5.08 -5.71
C HIS A 236 6.92 6.15 -5.47
N LEU A 237 8.15 5.77 -5.15
CA LEU A 237 9.30 6.70 -5.11
C LEU A 237 9.76 7.00 -6.54
N VAL A 238 9.88 5.95 -7.36
CA VAL A 238 10.22 6.06 -8.79
C VAL A 238 9.24 6.97 -9.51
N LEU A 239 7.92 6.72 -9.40
CA LEU A 239 6.88 7.51 -10.07
C LEU A 239 6.95 9.01 -9.72
N LYS A 240 7.28 9.35 -8.47
CA LYS A 240 7.38 10.76 -8.05
C LYS A 240 8.62 11.45 -8.59
N SER A 241 9.67 10.70 -8.92
CA SER A 241 10.86 11.25 -9.58
C SER A 241 10.60 11.71 -11.02
N PHE A 242 9.63 11.08 -11.70
CA PHE A 242 9.18 11.51 -13.03
C PHE A 242 8.26 12.73 -12.94
N LEU A 243 7.47 12.84 -11.87
CA LEU A 243 6.70 14.06 -11.59
C LEU A 243 7.61 15.25 -11.24
N ASN A 244 8.63 15.01 -10.41
CA ASN A 244 9.50 16.05 -9.84
C ASN A 244 10.98 15.74 -10.12
N PRO A 245 11.46 15.91 -11.37
CA PRO A 245 12.81 15.52 -11.77
C PRO A 245 13.92 16.27 -11.02
N HIS A 246 13.65 17.47 -10.52
CA HIS A 246 14.59 18.27 -9.73
C HIS A 246 14.90 17.65 -8.34
N TRP A 247 14.05 16.75 -7.83
CA TRP A 247 14.29 16.00 -6.59
C TRP A 247 14.66 14.53 -6.83
N ARG A 248 14.98 14.14 -8.07
CA ARG A 248 15.25 12.76 -8.45
C ARG A 248 16.28 12.07 -7.56
N GLU A 249 17.41 12.72 -7.28
CA GLU A 249 18.45 12.16 -6.40
C GLU A 249 17.96 11.91 -4.98
N ARG A 250 17.00 12.70 -4.48
CA ARG A 250 16.42 12.48 -3.14
C ARG A 250 15.48 11.27 -3.15
N TYR A 251 14.66 11.11 -4.19
CA TYR A 251 13.84 9.90 -4.35
C TYR A 251 14.68 8.65 -4.50
N ALA A 252 15.79 8.75 -5.23
CA ALA A 252 16.79 7.70 -5.33
C ALA A 252 17.42 7.35 -3.99
N GLY A 253 17.85 8.35 -3.21
CA GLY A 253 18.36 8.13 -1.85
C GLY A 253 17.36 7.42 -0.96
N SER A 254 16.08 7.82 -0.98
CA SER A 254 15.02 7.10 -0.27
C SER A 254 14.77 5.68 -0.80
N PHE A 255 14.91 5.44 -2.10
CA PHE A 255 14.80 4.11 -2.69
C PHE A 255 15.92 3.20 -2.16
N ASP A 256 17.16 3.69 -2.18
CA ASP A 256 18.35 2.96 -1.73
C ASP A 256 18.28 2.70 -0.21
N ALA A 257 17.87 3.69 0.57
CA ALA A 257 17.74 3.58 2.02
C ALA A 257 16.63 2.58 2.43
N LEU A 258 15.46 2.63 1.78
CA LEU A 258 14.34 1.72 2.04
C LEU A 258 14.72 0.29 1.67
N SER A 259 15.13 0.07 0.41
CA SER A 259 15.45 -1.26 -0.10
C SER A 259 16.64 -1.87 0.63
N GLY A 260 17.71 -1.11 0.85
CA GLY A 260 18.89 -1.56 1.58
C GLY A 260 18.55 -1.96 3.02
N ARG A 261 17.75 -1.16 3.73
CA ARG A 261 17.38 -1.49 5.11
C ARG A 261 16.42 -2.67 5.18
N TYR A 262 15.52 -2.81 4.22
CA TYR A 262 14.64 -3.97 4.10
C TYR A 262 15.46 -5.25 3.87
N LEU A 263 16.29 -5.29 2.82
CA LEU A 263 17.05 -6.48 2.42
C LEU A 263 18.06 -6.91 3.49
N ALA A 264 18.68 -5.96 4.20
CA ALA A 264 19.56 -6.25 5.32
C ALA A 264 18.85 -6.89 6.53
N ALA A 265 17.52 -6.79 6.60
CA ALA A 265 16.71 -7.38 7.65
C ALA A 265 16.00 -8.68 7.21
N VAL A 266 16.22 -9.14 5.97
CA VAL A 266 15.68 -10.41 5.49
C VAL A 266 16.49 -11.56 6.09
N ASP A 267 15.84 -12.40 6.89
CA ASP A 267 16.42 -13.59 7.53
C ASP A 267 15.59 -14.88 7.33
N TRP A 268 14.36 -14.76 6.83
CA TRP A 268 13.45 -15.89 6.58
C TRP A 268 13.73 -16.62 5.26
N GLU A 269 14.54 -16.03 4.38
CA GLU A 269 15.01 -16.61 3.12
C GLU A 269 16.33 -15.93 2.69
N PRO A 270 17.06 -16.46 1.69
CA PRO A 270 18.21 -15.75 1.11
C PRO A 270 17.80 -14.37 0.56
N ALA A 271 18.47 -13.30 1.01
CA ALA A 271 18.15 -11.93 0.63
C ALA A 271 18.22 -11.70 -0.90
N GLU A 272 19.09 -12.42 -1.60
CA GLU A 272 19.23 -12.36 -3.06
C GLU A 272 17.97 -12.87 -3.78
N ARG A 273 17.28 -13.87 -3.21
CA ARG A 273 16.01 -14.36 -3.77
C ARG A 273 14.89 -13.35 -3.60
N MET A 274 14.91 -12.62 -2.49
CA MET A 274 13.94 -11.56 -2.23
C MET A 274 14.19 -10.35 -3.14
N ASP A 275 15.46 -9.93 -3.24
CA ASP A 275 15.90 -8.85 -4.13
C ASP A 275 15.52 -9.15 -5.59
N LEU A 276 15.81 -10.36 -6.08
CA LEU A 276 15.45 -10.81 -7.42
C LEU A 276 13.95 -10.68 -7.71
N ARG A 277 13.09 -11.19 -6.81
CA ARG A 277 11.63 -11.13 -7.01
C ARG A 277 11.14 -9.68 -7.01
N CYS A 278 11.66 -8.85 -6.11
CA CYS A 278 11.32 -7.43 -6.08
C CYS A 278 11.76 -6.71 -7.35
N ALA A 279 12.98 -6.94 -7.84
CA ALA A 279 13.54 -6.33 -9.03
C ALA A 279 12.75 -6.68 -10.30
N ARG A 280 12.24 -7.92 -10.39
CA ARG A 280 11.40 -8.40 -11.50
C ARG A 280 9.96 -7.87 -11.44
N LEU A 281 9.40 -7.73 -10.24
CA LEU A 281 8.02 -7.28 -10.07
C LEU A 281 7.86 -5.76 -10.21
N LEU A 282 8.85 -4.99 -9.76
CA LEU A 282 8.78 -3.53 -9.76
C LEU A 282 8.46 -2.89 -11.13
N PRO A 283 9.10 -3.27 -12.27
CA PRO A 283 8.75 -2.69 -13.56
C PRO A 283 7.33 -3.03 -14.02
N ALA A 284 6.80 -4.20 -13.65
CA ALA A 284 5.40 -4.54 -13.94
C ALA A 284 4.42 -3.63 -13.18
N LEU A 285 4.68 -3.39 -11.89
CA LEU A 285 3.89 -2.46 -11.08
C LEU A 285 4.02 -1.01 -11.55
N LEU A 286 5.20 -0.64 -12.08
CA LEU A 286 5.44 0.69 -12.64
C LEU A 286 4.62 0.90 -13.92
N LEU A 287 4.64 -0.06 -14.85
CA LEU A 287 3.81 -0.02 -16.07
C LEU A 287 2.32 0.03 -15.72
N ALA A 288 1.89 -0.76 -14.75
CA ALA A 288 0.50 -0.79 -14.28
C ALA A 288 0.00 0.56 -13.75
N ARG A 289 0.88 1.40 -13.20
CA ARG A 289 0.50 2.72 -12.67
C ARG A 289 0.36 3.80 -13.75
N VAL A 290 0.66 3.49 -15.00
CA VAL A 290 0.36 4.36 -16.15
C VAL A 290 -0.65 3.73 -17.12
N ASP A 291 -0.58 2.41 -17.30
CA ASP A 291 -1.36 1.69 -18.31
C ASP A 291 -2.29 0.62 -17.73
N GLY A 292 -2.32 0.40 -16.42
CA GLY A 292 -3.19 -0.57 -15.72
C GLY A 292 -4.56 0.00 -15.33
N LYS A 293 -5.37 -0.75 -14.56
CA LYS A 293 -6.73 -0.30 -14.16
C LYS A 293 -6.74 0.77 -13.07
N SER A 294 -5.61 0.99 -12.42
CA SER A 294 -5.44 1.98 -11.36
C SER A 294 -4.19 2.83 -11.64
N PRO A 295 -4.24 3.78 -12.58
CA PRO A 295 -3.14 4.70 -12.81
C PRO A 295 -2.93 5.65 -11.61
N VAL A 296 -1.74 6.24 -11.47
CA VAL A 296 -1.51 7.35 -10.54
C VAL A 296 -2.24 8.61 -11.00
N GLU A 297 -2.99 9.22 -10.08
CA GLU A 297 -3.81 10.39 -10.39
C GLU A 297 -3.00 11.69 -10.48
N TYR A 298 -1.80 11.72 -9.91
CA TYR A 298 -0.93 12.89 -9.86
C TYR A 298 0.01 13.02 -11.07
N LEU A 299 0.19 11.97 -11.88
CA LEU A 299 1.07 12.00 -13.04
C LEU A 299 0.21 12.16 -14.30
N GLN A 300 0.14 13.38 -14.82
CA GLN A 300 -0.75 13.74 -15.93
C GLN A 300 0.00 14.19 -17.20
N ASP A 301 1.27 14.55 -17.06
CA ASP A 301 2.11 14.92 -18.20
C ASP A 301 2.35 13.71 -19.13
N PRO A 302 1.90 13.76 -20.40
CA PRO A 302 2.10 12.69 -21.36
C PRO A 302 3.58 12.31 -21.56
N ALA A 303 4.51 13.27 -21.48
CA ALA A 303 5.93 13.00 -21.64
C ALA A 303 6.47 12.17 -20.46
N ALA A 304 6.14 12.58 -19.23
CA ALA A 304 6.50 11.82 -18.03
C ALA A 304 5.86 10.41 -18.01
N ILE A 305 4.59 10.30 -18.43
CA ILE A 305 3.91 9.00 -18.58
C ILE A 305 4.64 8.11 -19.59
N GLN A 306 5.03 8.66 -20.73
CA GLN A 306 5.77 7.93 -21.77
C GLN A 306 7.15 7.48 -21.27
N ALA A 307 7.88 8.34 -20.55
CA ALA A 307 9.18 7.97 -19.98
C ALA A 307 9.07 6.84 -18.94
N VAL A 308 8.03 6.87 -18.09
CA VAL A 308 7.72 5.76 -17.16
C VAL A 308 7.44 4.47 -17.93
N ARG A 309 6.62 4.55 -18.99
CA ARG A 309 6.28 3.41 -19.85
C ARG A 309 7.51 2.81 -20.51
N GLU A 310 8.40 3.63 -21.05
CA GLU A 310 9.64 3.18 -21.70
C GLU A 310 10.59 2.49 -20.74
N LEU A 311 10.84 3.08 -19.56
CA LEU A 311 11.67 2.46 -18.53
C LEU A 311 11.09 1.10 -18.09
N ALA A 312 9.79 1.06 -17.78
CA ALA A 312 9.12 -0.14 -17.32
C ALA A 312 9.14 -1.26 -18.38
N ARG A 313 8.82 -0.93 -19.64
CA ARG A 313 8.85 -1.89 -20.75
C ARG A 313 10.27 -2.39 -21.03
N GLY A 314 11.27 -1.50 -21.05
CA GLY A 314 12.66 -1.90 -21.25
C GLY A 314 13.14 -2.92 -20.21
N LEU A 315 12.75 -2.73 -18.95
CA LEU A 315 13.05 -3.65 -17.84
C LEU A 315 12.21 -4.94 -17.83
N LEU A 316 11.08 -4.99 -18.54
CA LEU A 316 10.30 -6.22 -18.73
C LEU A 316 10.80 -7.05 -19.91
N ILE A 317 11.38 -6.39 -20.92
CA ILE A 317 11.99 -7.05 -22.09
C ILE A 317 13.39 -7.55 -21.74
N GLU A 318 14.17 -6.73 -21.02
CA GLU A 318 15.52 -7.04 -20.54
C GLU A 318 15.54 -6.98 -19.01
N PRO A 319 15.03 -8.03 -18.33
CA PRO A 319 14.97 -8.05 -16.88
C PRO A 319 16.37 -8.03 -16.25
N VAL A 320 16.43 -7.40 -15.09
CA VAL A 320 17.59 -7.36 -14.20
C VAL A 320 17.36 -8.25 -12.99
N ASP A 321 18.45 -8.68 -12.34
CA ASP A 321 18.39 -9.67 -11.27
C ASP A 321 18.56 -9.08 -9.86
N SER A 322 18.61 -7.75 -9.72
CA SER A 322 18.69 -7.05 -8.43
C SER A 322 18.16 -5.63 -8.49
N LEU A 323 17.72 -5.09 -7.35
CA LEU A 323 17.32 -3.69 -7.21
C LEU A 323 18.49 -2.73 -7.47
N ALA A 324 19.72 -3.14 -7.20
CA ALA A 324 20.91 -2.36 -7.55
C ALA A 324 21.08 -2.18 -9.07
N GLN A 325 20.90 -3.25 -9.85
CA GLN A 325 20.89 -3.17 -11.31
C GLN A 325 19.67 -2.38 -11.82
N TRP A 326 18.50 -2.55 -11.19
CA TRP A 326 17.29 -1.79 -11.49
C TRP A 326 17.51 -0.28 -11.31
N ARG A 327 18.09 0.12 -10.17
CA ARG A 327 18.47 1.50 -9.82
C ARG A 327 19.42 2.11 -10.86
N LYS A 328 20.37 1.33 -11.38
CA LYS A 328 21.27 1.75 -12.46
C LYS A 328 20.52 2.05 -13.76
N ARG A 329 19.63 1.16 -14.21
CA ARG A 329 18.81 1.39 -15.42
C ARG A 329 17.91 2.62 -15.29
N TRP A 330 17.35 2.86 -14.10
CA TRP A 330 16.57 4.06 -13.82
C TRP A 330 17.40 5.35 -13.92
N ASN A 331 18.65 5.37 -13.43
CA ASN A 331 19.56 6.51 -13.61
C ASN A 331 19.91 6.80 -15.07
N GLU A 332 20.14 5.74 -15.85
CA GLU A 332 20.47 5.87 -17.27
C GLU A 332 19.31 6.48 -18.05
N ALA A 333 18.09 5.97 -17.87
CA ALA A 333 16.88 6.52 -18.49
C ALA A 333 16.66 8.00 -18.12
N ALA A 334 16.91 8.37 -16.87
CA ALA A 334 16.79 9.73 -16.36
C ALA A 334 17.82 10.72 -16.91
N SER A 335 18.94 10.24 -17.45
CA SER A 335 20.04 11.07 -17.97
C SER A 335 19.86 11.47 -19.43
N ILE A 336 18.98 10.78 -20.17
CA ILE A 336 18.67 11.04 -21.58
C ILE A 336 17.78 12.29 -21.75
N ASP A 337 16.99 12.64 -20.73
CA ASP A 337 16.07 13.80 -20.73
C ASP A 337 16.70 15.15 -20.37
N LYS A 338 18.03 15.24 -20.20
CA LYS A 338 18.67 16.56 -20.08
C LYS A 338 18.78 17.16 -21.49
N PRO A 339 18.12 18.30 -21.80
CA PRO A 339 18.49 19.04 -23.00
C PRO A 339 19.98 19.35 -22.90
N ALA A 340 20.71 19.03 -23.96
CA ALA A 340 22.13 19.31 -24.07
C ALA A 340 22.34 20.83 -23.97
N GLY A 341 22.86 21.29 -22.82
CA GLY A 341 23.46 22.61 -22.64
C GLY A 341 22.54 23.81 -22.81
N VAL A 342 22.38 24.57 -21.73
CA VAL A 342 22.48 26.03 -21.81
C VAL A 342 23.81 26.41 -21.21
#